data_AF-A0A6A8QAK5-F1
#
_entry.id   AF-A0A6A8QAK5-F1
#
_cell.length_a   1.000
_cell.length_b   1.000
_cell.length_c   1.000
_cell.angle_alpha   90.00
_cell.angle_beta   90.00
_cell.angle_gamma   90.00
#
_symmetry.space_group_name_H-M   'P 1'
#
loop_
_entity.id
_entity.type
_entity.pdbx_description
1 polymer ?
#
loop_
_entity_poly.entity_id
_entity_poly.type
_entity_poly.pdbx_seq_one_letter_code
_entity_poly.pdbx_strand_id
1 'polypeptide(L)'
;MIYLPLKSNCINCVKSNNEILQLVIQHGPEIADHLTVVLLNPSDNTISSDLKKEGFHVLSVEDQSQIFKEEFRLNYPALSVMDKHSTLLNHEVLSNEVFARERQHAFWHAAIYLLNQTYP
;
A
#
# COMPACT_ATOMS: atom_id res chain seq x y z
N MET A 1 -7.36 -2.38 -4.92
CA MET A 1 -6.00 -2.95 -4.87
C MET A 1 -5.07 -1.95 -4.20
N ILE A 2 -4.26 -2.37 -3.22
CA ILE A 2 -3.28 -1.48 -2.56
C ILE A 2 -1.87 -1.90 -2.92
N TYR A 3 -1.05 -0.98 -3.40
CA TYR A 3 0.35 -1.22 -3.70
C TYR A 3 1.25 -0.75 -2.56
N LEU A 4 2.10 -1.66 -2.07
CA LEU A 4 3.12 -1.42 -1.05
C LEU A 4 4.50 -1.67 -1.66
N PRO A 5 5.23 -0.62 -2.07
CA PRO A 5 6.58 -0.73 -2.60
C PRO A 5 7.60 -0.86 -1.48
N LEU A 6 8.13 -2.07 -1.26
CA LEU A 6 8.97 -2.43 -0.12
C LEU A 6 10.43 -2.64 -0.56
N LYS A 7 11.19 -1.59 -0.90
CA LYS A 7 12.59 -1.78 -1.35
C LYS A 7 13.54 -2.11 -0.19
N SER A 8 14.20 -3.27 -0.23
CA SER A 8 15.11 -3.81 0.81
C SER A 8 16.29 -2.91 1.21
N ASN A 9 16.86 -2.16 0.26
CA ASN A 9 18.13 -1.44 0.46
C ASN A 9 17.93 0.02 0.89
N CYS A 10 16.73 0.37 1.33
CA CYS A 10 16.35 1.72 1.73
C CYS A 10 16.09 1.73 3.24
N ILE A 11 16.99 2.35 4.02
CA ILE A 11 16.89 2.43 5.49
C ILE A 11 15.56 3.06 5.93
N ASN A 12 15.11 4.09 5.19
CA ASN A 12 13.81 4.73 5.45
C ASN A 12 12.63 3.79 5.19
N CYS A 13 12.79 2.82 4.28
CA CYS A 13 11.71 1.94 3.89
C CYS A 13 11.40 0.91 5.00
N VAL A 14 12.39 0.38 5.71
CA VAL A 14 12.15 -0.60 6.81
C VAL A 14 11.24 -0.03 7.91
N LYS A 15 11.47 1.23 8.32
CA LYS A 15 10.64 1.90 9.33
C LYS A 15 9.23 2.17 8.78
N SER A 16 9.14 2.72 7.57
CA SER A 16 7.86 3.01 6.92
C SER A 16 7.03 1.73 6.67
N ASN A 17 7.66 0.58 6.42
CA ASN A 17 6.97 -0.69 6.16
C ASN A 17 6.15 -1.16 7.37
N ASN A 18 6.67 -1.01 8.59
CA ASN A 18 5.94 -1.37 9.80
C ASN A 18 4.77 -0.42 10.06
N GLU A 19 4.96 0.88 9.83
CA GLU A 19 3.90 1.88 9.96
C GLU A 19 2.78 1.64 8.93
N ILE A 20 3.15 1.36 7.67
CA ILE A 20 2.24 0.92 6.61
C ILE A 20 1.45 -0.32 7.04
N LEU A 21 2.15 -1.35 7.54
CA LEU A 21 1.52 -2.60 7.95
C LEU A 21 0.47 -2.34 9.03
N GLN A 22 0.80 -1.53 10.04
CA GLN A 22 -0.13 -1.15 11.09
C GLN A 22 -1.35 -0.40 10.53
N LEU A 23 -1.17 0.49 9.56
CA LEU A 23 -2.28 1.20 8.96
C LEU A 23 -3.18 0.30 8.11
N VAL A 24 -2.59 -0.61 7.33
CA VAL A 24 -3.35 -1.61 6.55
C VAL A 24 -4.13 -2.52 7.50
N ILE A 25 -3.54 -2.96 8.61
CA ILE A 25 -4.23 -3.80 9.60
C ILE A 25 -5.31 -3.01 10.34
N GLN A 26 -5.07 -1.74 10.66
CA GLN A 26 -6.01 -0.91 11.40
C GLN A 26 -7.23 -0.51 10.55
N HIS A 27 -7.05 -0.20 9.27
CA HIS A 27 -8.10 0.38 8.41
C HIS A 27 -8.56 -0.55 7.29
N GLY A 28 -7.73 -1.50 6.89
CA GLY A 28 -8.02 -2.44 5.82
C GLY A 28 -9.17 -3.41 6.09
N PRO A 29 -9.50 -3.85 7.33
CA PRO A 29 -10.63 -4.76 7.56
C PRO A 29 -11.98 -4.22 7.08
N GLU A 30 -12.18 -2.90 7.06
CA GLU A 30 -13.41 -2.26 6.56
C GLU A 30 -13.64 -2.51 5.07
N ILE A 31 -12.58 -2.83 4.32
CA ILE A 31 -12.60 -3.00 2.86
C ILE A 31 -11.90 -4.29 2.42
N ALA A 32 -11.53 -5.18 3.36
CA ALA A 32 -10.61 -6.29 3.12
C ALA A 32 -11.13 -7.28 2.06
N ASP A 33 -12.43 -7.56 2.05
CA ASP A 33 -13.08 -8.44 1.07
C ASP A 33 -12.99 -7.89 -0.37
N HIS A 34 -12.75 -6.59 -0.51
CA HIS A 34 -12.62 -5.89 -1.79
C HIS A 34 -11.16 -5.51 -2.09
N LEU A 35 -10.22 -5.94 -1.24
CA LEU A 35 -8.84 -5.50 -1.27
C LEU A 35 -7.89 -6.66 -1.57
N THR A 36 -7.11 -6.50 -2.64
CA THR A 36 -5.85 -7.23 -2.79
C THR A 36 -4.70 -6.29 -2.44
N VAL A 37 -3.84 -6.71 -1.51
CA VAL A 37 -2.59 -6.03 -1.18
C VAL A 37 -1.50 -6.58 -2.09
N VAL A 38 -0.85 -5.70 -2.85
CA VAL A 38 0.25 -6.02 -3.76
C VAL A 38 1.54 -5.48 -3.16
N LEU A 39 2.43 -6.38 -2.75
CA LEU A 39 3.77 -6.05 -2.29
C LEU A 39 4.70 -5.99 -3.51
N LEU A 40 5.25 -4.83 -3.82
CA LEU A 40 6.21 -4.65 -4.90
C LEU A 40 7.64 -4.75 -4.35
N ASN A 41 8.43 -5.65 -4.94
CA ASN A 41 9.82 -5.95 -4.59
C ASN A 41 10.05 -6.27 -3.08
N PRO A 42 9.21 -7.08 -2.41
CA PRO A 42 9.37 -7.35 -0.98
C PRO A 42 10.73 -7.96 -0.65
N SER A 43 11.40 -7.41 0.37
CA SER A 43 12.70 -7.87 0.85
C SER A 43 12.65 -9.20 1.59
N ASP A 44 11.52 -9.48 2.24
CA ASP A 44 11.25 -10.71 2.97
C ASP A 44 9.74 -11.00 2.98
N ASN A 45 9.39 -12.23 3.35
CA ASN A 45 8.02 -12.71 3.35
C ASN A 45 7.26 -12.42 4.65
N THR A 46 7.84 -11.70 5.61
CA THR A 46 7.25 -11.47 6.93
C THR A 46 5.97 -10.64 6.82
N ILE A 47 6.03 -9.52 6.08
CA ILE A 47 4.89 -8.64 5.84
C ILE A 47 3.75 -9.38 5.12
N SER A 48 4.09 -10.22 4.14
CA SER A 48 3.10 -11.05 3.44
C SER A 48 2.41 -12.04 4.40
N SER A 49 3.19 -12.67 5.29
CA SER A 49 2.68 -13.61 6.29
C SER A 49 1.73 -12.95 7.28
N ASP A 50 2.11 -11.77 7.80
CA ASP A 50 1.31 -11.06 8.80
C ASP A 50 -0.01 -10.55 8.20
N LEU A 51 0.02 -9.97 7.00
CA LEU A 51 -1.20 -9.56 6.30
C LEU A 51 -2.14 -10.74 6.00
N LYS A 52 -1.61 -11.92 5.65
CA LYS A 52 -2.42 -13.12 5.42
C LYS A 52 -3.09 -13.62 6.70
N LYS A 53 -2.43 -13.53 7.87
CA LYS A 53 -3.03 -13.90 9.17
C LYS A 53 -4.22 -13.01 9.52
N GLU A 54 -4.17 -11.74 9.13
CA GLU A 54 -5.26 -10.77 9.30
C GLU A 54 -6.36 -10.91 8.23
N GLY A 55 -6.28 -11.93 7.35
CA GLY A 55 -7.32 -12.24 6.37
C GLY A 55 -7.19 -11.54 5.02
N PHE A 56 -6.12 -10.77 4.78
CA PHE A 56 -5.94 -10.09 3.50
C PHE A 56 -5.51 -11.03 2.38
N HIS A 57 -6.01 -10.80 1.18
CA HIS A 57 -5.45 -11.38 -0.04
C HIS A 57 -4.17 -10.62 -0.43
N VAL A 58 -3.03 -11.31 -0.45
CA VAL A 58 -1.71 -10.68 -0.69
C VAL A 58 -1.01 -11.30 -1.90
N LEU A 59 -0.60 -10.44 -2.83
CA LEU A 59 0.26 -10.77 -3.97
C LEU A 59 1.64 -10.15 -3.78
N SER A 60 2.69 -10.91 -4.03
CA SER A 60 4.06 -10.40 -4.07
C SER A 60 4.52 -10.35 -5.53
N VAL A 61 5.03 -9.22 -5.98
CA VAL A 61 5.46 -8.99 -7.36
C VAL A 61 6.89 -8.44 -7.35
N GLU A 62 7.78 -9.06 -8.11
CA GLU A 62 9.09 -8.48 -8.41
C GLU A 62 8.97 -7.57 -9.64
N ASP A 63 9.10 -6.27 -9.43
CA ASP A 63 9.16 -5.26 -10.48
C ASP A 63 10.61 -5.02 -10.91
N GLN A 64 11.16 -5.98 -11.67
CA GLN A 64 12.53 -5.91 -12.18
C GLN A 64 12.69 -4.88 -13.31
N SER A 65 11.61 -4.60 -14.06
CA SER A 65 11.60 -3.67 -15.20
C SER A 65 11.33 -2.22 -14.81
N GLN A 66 11.03 -1.93 -13.53
CA GLN A 66 10.57 -0.62 -13.06
C GLN A 66 9.27 -0.13 -13.72
N ILE A 67 8.48 -1.05 -14.30
CA ILE A 67 7.26 -0.69 -15.03
C ILE A 67 6.27 0.01 -14.11
N PHE A 68 6.20 -0.39 -12.84
CA PHE A 68 5.29 0.23 -11.88
C PHE A 68 5.71 1.65 -11.51
N LYS A 69 7.01 1.92 -11.49
CA LYS A 69 7.54 3.26 -11.28
C LYS A 69 7.27 4.16 -12.47
N GLU A 70 7.38 3.65 -13.69
CA GLU A 70 7.24 4.44 -14.92
C GLU A 70 5.77 4.67 -15.29
N GLU A 71 4.94 3.63 -15.32
CA GLU A 71 3.54 3.72 -15.73
C GLU A 71 2.67 4.39 -14.66
N PHE A 72 2.87 4.02 -13.39
CA PHE A 72 2.02 4.49 -12.29
C PHE A 72 2.67 5.60 -11.45
N ARG A 73 3.88 6.06 -11.82
CA ARG A 73 4.64 7.10 -11.11
C ARG A 73 4.82 6.80 -9.62
N LEU A 74 4.90 5.52 -9.26
CA LEU A 74 5.03 5.07 -7.88
C LEU A 74 6.46 5.30 -7.38
N ASN A 75 6.67 6.40 -6.67
CA ASN A 75 7.93 6.66 -5.97
C ASN A 75 7.98 5.85 -4.66
N TYR A 76 9.16 5.36 -4.29
CA TYR A 76 9.36 4.54 -3.09
C TYR A 76 9.80 5.41 -1.90
N PRO A 77 9.33 5.16 -0.66
CA PRO A 77 8.17 4.33 -0.28
C PRO A 77 6.84 5.08 -0.48
N ALA A 78 5.79 4.40 -0.91
CA ALA A 78 4.47 5.00 -1.12
C ALA A 78 3.31 4.04 -0.80
N LEU A 79 2.12 4.58 -0.65
CA LEU A 79 0.86 3.85 -0.66
C LEU A 79 0.08 4.24 -1.90
N SER A 80 -0.58 3.29 -2.55
CA SER A 80 -1.47 3.59 -3.66
C SER A 80 -2.67 2.69 -3.65
N VAL A 81 -3.84 3.27 -3.89
CA VAL A 81 -5.09 2.54 -4.05
C VAL A 81 -5.52 2.65 -5.51
N MET A 82 -5.75 1.50 -6.12
CA MET A 82 -6.30 1.40 -7.47
C MET A 82 -7.61 0.60 -7.45
N ASP A 83 -8.47 0.88 -8.42
CA ASP A 83 -9.68 0.10 -8.67
C ASP A 83 -9.35 -1.21 -9.44
N LYS A 84 -10.37 -2.02 -9.77
CA LYS A 84 -10.20 -3.26 -10.53
C LYS A 84 -9.80 -3.06 -12.00
N HIS A 85 -9.88 -1.82 -12.49
CA HIS A 85 -9.52 -1.41 -13.84
C HIS A 85 -8.12 -0.78 -13.91
N SER A 86 -7.35 -0.88 -12.82
CA SER A 86 -6.02 -0.28 -12.68
C SER A 86 -6.03 1.26 -12.73
N THR A 87 -7.17 1.89 -12.44
CA THR A 87 -7.27 3.34 -12.27
C THR A 87 -6.69 3.72 -10.91
N LEU A 88 -5.72 4.63 -10.88
CA LEU A 88 -5.18 5.19 -9.65
C LEU A 88 -6.23 6.10 -8.98
N LEU A 89 -6.73 5.66 -7.82
CA LEU A 89 -7.73 6.40 -7.05
C LEU A 89 -7.07 7.32 -6.02
N ASN A 90 -6.04 6.84 -5.34
CA ASN A 90 -5.32 7.61 -4.34
C ASN A 90 -3.85 7.22 -4.27
N HIS A 91 -2.97 8.17 -3.94
CA HIS A 91 -1.52 7.96 -3.84
C HIS A 91 -0.94 8.82 -2.72
N GLU A 92 -0.03 8.24 -1.93
CA GLU A 92 0.66 8.94 -0.86
C GLU A 92 2.13 8.52 -0.81
N VAL A 93 3.06 9.47 -0.95
CA VAL A 93 4.49 9.21 -0.76
C VAL A 93 4.82 9.28 0.71
N LEU A 94 5.44 8.25 1.25
CA LEU A 94 5.79 8.19 2.66
C LEU A 94 7.11 8.95 2.89
N SER A 95 7.02 9.98 3.74
CA SER A 95 8.17 10.78 4.15
C SER A 95 8.30 10.80 5.67
N ASN A 96 9.47 11.16 6.18
CA ASN A 96 9.74 11.32 7.61
C ASN A 96 9.30 12.72 8.14
N GLU A 97 8.30 13.34 7.51
CA GLU A 97 7.82 14.67 7.89
C GLU A 97 7.03 14.65 9.21
N VAL A 98 6.98 15.80 9.88
CA VAL A 98 6.26 15.99 11.15
C VAL A 98 4.78 15.58 11.06
N PHE A 99 4.17 15.71 9.88
CA PHE A 99 2.76 15.40 9.63
C PHE A 99 2.53 14.10 8.83
N ALA A 100 3.53 13.22 8.76
CA ALA A 100 3.44 12.00 7.96
C ALA A 100 2.27 11.11 8.39
N ARG A 101 2.02 11.02 9.70
CA ARG A 101 0.94 10.20 10.26
C ARG A 101 -0.44 10.74 9.89
N GLU A 102 -0.64 12.04 10.01
CA GLU A 102 -1.90 12.69 9.66
C GLU A 102 -2.21 12.54 8.17
N ARG A 103 -1.20 12.68 7.30
CA ARG A 103 -1.36 12.45 5.85
C ARG A 103 -1.71 10.99 5.54
N GLN A 104 -1.05 10.04 6.19
CA GLN A 104 -1.37 8.62 6.07
C GLN A 104 -2.81 8.31 6.51
N HIS A 105 -3.26 8.85 7.64
CA HIS A 105 -4.65 8.71 8.07
C HIS A 105 -5.63 9.32 7.04
N ALA A 106 -5.35 10.53 6.57
CA ALA A 106 -6.18 11.19 5.55
C ALA A 106 -6.22 10.39 4.23
N PHE A 107 -5.10 9.80 3.83
CA PHE A 107 -5.02 8.89 2.69
C PHE A 107 -5.98 7.70 2.84
N TRP A 108 -5.98 7.05 4.02
CA TRP A 108 -6.85 5.90 4.26
C TRP A 108 -8.34 6.25 4.24
N HIS A 109 -8.73 7.34 4.90
CA HIS A 109 -10.10 7.82 4.85
C HIS A 109 -10.55 8.14 3.42
N ALA A 110 -9.71 8.82 2.64
CA ALA A 110 -9.99 9.12 1.24
C ALA A 110 -10.07 7.86 0.37
N ALA A 111 -9.19 6.88 0.60
CA ALA A 111 -9.20 5.61 -0.12
C ALA A 111 -10.48 4.80 0.12
N ILE A 112 -10.91 4.68 1.38
CA ILE A 112 -12.18 4.01 1.74
C ILE A 112 -13.37 4.71 1.08
N TYR A 113 -13.42 6.03 1.18
CA TYR A 113 -14.49 6.81 0.55
C TYR A 113 -14.55 6.58 -0.97
N LEU A 114 -13.41 6.65 -1.67
CA LEU A 114 -13.35 6.46 -3.12
C LEU A 114 -13.72 5.03 -3.53
N LEU A 115 -13.31 4.02 -2.76
CA LEU A 115 -13.68 2.63 -3.03
C LEU A 115 -15.18 2.40 -2.86
N ASN A 116 -15.80 2.92 -1.80
CA ASN A 116 -17.24 2.83 -1.57
C ASN A 116 -18.07 3.58 -2.64
N GLN A 117 -17.55 4.68 -3.20
CA GLN A 117 -18.18 5.37 -4.34
C GLN A 117 -18.07 4.57 -5.64
N THR A 118 -16.94 3.88 -5.83
CA THR A 118 -16.68 3.09 -7.05
C THR A 118 -17.42 1.75 -7.02
N TYR A 119 -17.66 1.20 -5.83
CA TYR A 119 -18.30 -0.10 -5.58
C TYR A 119 -19.35 0.04 -4.45
N PRO A 120 -20.54 0.58 -4.75
CA PRO A 120 -21.62 0.71 -3.78
C PRO A 120 -22.22 -0.64 -3.36
#